data_AF-A0A914XPY4-F1
#
_entry.id   AF-A0A914XPY4-F1
#
_cell.length_a   1.000
_cell.length_b   1.000
_cell.length_c   1.000
_cell.angle_alpha   90.00
_cell.angle_beta   90.00
_cell.angle_gamma   90.00
#
_symmetry.space_group_name_H-M   'P 1'
#
loop_
_entity.id
_entity.type
_entity.pdbx_description
1 polymer ?
#
loop_
_entity_poly.entity_id
_entity_poly.type
_entity_poly.pdbx_seq_one_letter_code
_entity_poly.pdbx_strand_id
1 'polypeptide(L)'
;MNLLLLSLVLLTIAVASVSSAYNPFIQRCEDAPTPVRRILCEQLQQMDTMARIRHTFEPTEKPPLVILHPAYNCQNITCLCPYFRGTVIEHGSVCILKNGRRLERAVRKEIRHFSEEERERYHRAMNSLQRSGEYQRLSRLHSLASRQGGVHTGPAFLPWHREYLKRVEIAVRLLDPDLALPYWDSVLDQNMPDARDSILWSPAFYGETDNHGRVKNGPYVDWDTLEGNSQISRDVGGRETLFTEAHLRIIQDQPSVVQVMAYTAPRVGCPVLPNWDSFEYLHGNPHQWVGGDMFDPDTSTNDPIFFQHHAFVDLIWEHWRLNHQNRSSRGTEYPPDNEDCSNVQHFRAAEMFPFAHMLNSDGLSNRYTEAMYTIVARPNCSLINPGCGSPYLFCDVHYKPPRCVSKAREGGRCDGFEKADICFNSQCRWGRCVSFDDIFESEHALSRQFKEVAFDDGKRNYRNGKDIISTVLSVATGLGLMAGLLWAALPLAKRSFSTKSNALLPPIDSVKETVGESSSITKKWGQGNYCENIKYGSTTEKSYFSL
;
A
#
# COMPACT_ATOMS: atom_id res chain seq x y z
N MET A 1 -2.36 -26.07 -72.83
CA MET A 1 -1.10 -25.38 -72.45
C MET A 1 -1.31 -24.18 -71.53
N ASN A 2 -2.46 -23.49 -71.53
CA ASN A 2 -2.68 -22.29 -70.69
C ASN A 2 -3.29 -22.52 -69.29
N LEU A 3 -3.73 -23.74 -68.93
CA LEU A 3 -4.23 -24.04 -67.57
C LEU A 3 -3.17 -24.59 -66.61
N LEU A 4 -2.09 -25.20 -67.12
CA LEU A 4 -0.98 -25.73 -66.32
C LEU A 4 0.02 -24.65 -65.87
N LEU A 5 0.06 -23.52 -66.57
CA LEU A 5 0.88 -22.35 -66.20
C LEU A 5 0.21 -21.51 -65.09
N LEU A 6 -1.12 -21.44 -65.03
CA LEU A 6 -1.81 -20.75 -63.93
C LEU A 6 -1.71 -21.52 -62.60
N SER A 7 -1.72 -22.86 -62.63
CA SER A 7 -1.56 -23.67 -61.42
C SER A 7 -0.14 -23.61 -60.85
N LEU A 8 0.88 -23.46 -61.70
CA LEU A 8 2.26 -23.32 -61.23
C LEU A 8 2.53 -21.92 -60.63
N VAL A 9 1.87 -20.87 -61.15
CA VAL A 9 1.97 -19.50 -60.62
C VAL A 9 1.16 -19.34 -59.33
N LEU A 10 0.02 -20.01 -59.18
CA LEU A 10 -0.74 -20.00 -57.93
C LEU A 10 -0.08 -20.85 -56.83
N LEU A 11 0.65 -21.91 -57.18
CA LEU A 11 1.41 -22.71 -56.21
C LEU A 11 2.71 -22.01 -55.77
N THR A 12 3.30 -21.14 -56.59
CA THR A 12 4.44 -20.31 -56.17
C THR A 12 4.03 -19.05 -55.41
N ILE A 13 2.81 -18.54 -55.63
CA ILE A 13 2.26 -17.42 -54.84
C ILE A 13 1.71 -17.89 -53.48
N ALA A 14 1.31 -19.15 -53.33
CA ALA A 14 0.81 -19.70 -52.07
C ALA A 14 1.91 -20.16 -51.07
N VAL A 15 3.20 -20.10 -51.44
CA VAL A 15 4.33 -20.39 -50.53
C VAL A 15 5.14 -19.11 -50.20
N ALA A 16 4.60 -17.94 -50.53
CA ALA A 16 5.07 -16.66 -50.01
C ALA A 16 4.19 -16.17 -48.83
N SER A 17 3.63 -17.08 -48.04
CA SER A 17 3.34 -16.73 -46.65
C SER A 17 4.70 -16.54 -45.98
N VAL A 18 5.06 -15.29 -45.75
CA VAL A 18 6.21 -14.88 -44.96
C VAL A 18 6.13 -15.60 -43.61
N SER A 19 6.78 -16.76 -43.51
CA SER A 19 7.26 -17.28 -42.25
C SER A 19 8.33 -16.28 -41.82
N SER A 20 7.92 -15.17 -41.19
CA SER A 20 8.81 -14.40 -40.35
C SER A 20 9.41 -15.43 -39.41
N ALA A 21 10.67 -15.79 -39.63
CA ALA A 21 11.37 -16.74 -38.79
C ALA A 21 11.23 -16.22 -37.36
N TYR A 22 10.48 -16.95 -36.53
CA TYR A 22 10.28 -16.60 -35.13
C TYR A 22 11.65 -16.42 -34.50
N ASN A 23 12.02 -15.18 -34.20
CA ASN A 23 13.27 -14.86 -33.56
C ASN A 23 12.98 -14.77 -32.05
N PRO A 24 13.37 -15.79 -31.25
CA PRO A 24 13.05 -15.84 -29.82
C PRO A 24 13.72 -14.71 -29.02
N PHE A 25 14.66 -13.98 -29.63
CA PHE A 25 15.38 -12.87 -29.03
C PHE A 25 14.69 -11.52 -29.22
N ILE A 26 13.56 -11.46 -29.95
CA ILE A 26 12.78 -10.23 -30.14
C ILE A 26 11.64 -10.19 -29.14
N GLN A 27 11.55 -9.11 -28.36
CA GLN A 27 10.36 -8.84 -27.56
C GLN A 27 9.28 -8.22 -28.46
N ARG A 28 8.24 -8.98 -28.79
CA ARG A 28 7.05 -8.44 -29.47
C ARG A 28 5.94 -8.22 -28.43
N CYS A 29 5.42 -7.00 -28.34
CA CYS A 29 4.34 -6.71 -27.39
C CYS A 29 3.04 -7.48 -27.69
N GLU A 30 2.87 -7.96 -28.92
CA GLU A 30 1.78 -8.86 -29.31
C GLU A 30 1.84 -10.22 -28.61
N ASP A 31 3.03 -10.66 -28.23
CA ASP A 31 3.26 -11.92 -27.51
C ASP A 31 3.09 -11.77 -25.99
N ALA A 32 2.62 -10.60 -25.51
CA ALA A 32 2.46 -10.34 -24.09
C ALA A 32 1.35 -11.22 -23.47
N PRO A 33 1.56 -11.75 -22.25
CA PRO A 33 0.62 -12.68 -21.60
C PRO A 33 -0.75 -12.07 -21.27
N THR A 34 -0.86 -10.75 -21.16
CA THR A 34 -2.11 -10.04 -20.86
C THR A 34 -2.23 -8.77 -21.71
N PRO A 35 -3.47 -8.27 -21.96
CA PRO A 35 -3.67 -7.00 -22.67
C PRO A 35 -3.01 -5.81 -21.97
N VAL A 36 -2.94 -5.81 -20.64
CA VAL A 36 -2.31 -4.70 -19.92
C VAL A 36 -0.78 -4.82 -19.93
N ARG A 37 -0.23 -6.04 -19.89
CA ARG A 37 1.20 -6.27 -20.14
C ARG A 37 1.62 -5.80 -21.53
N ARG A 38 0.75 -5.97 -22.54
CA ARG A 38 0.96 -5.44 -23.88
C ARG A 38 1.08 -3.92 -23.87
N ILE A 39 0.16 -3.21 -23.19
CA ILE A 39 0.20 -1.74 -23.05
C ILE A 39 1.53 -1.29 -22.42
N LEU A 40 1.93 -1.92 -21.31
CA LEU A 40 3.20 -1.59 -20.65
C LEU A 40 4.40 -1.85 -21.56
N CYS A 41 4.40 -2.96 -22.31
CA CYS A 41 5.44 -3.23 -23.31
C CYS A 41 5.49 -2.15 -24.39
N GLU A 42 4.35 -1.73 -24.91
CA GLU A 42 4.25 -0.68 -25.94
C GLU A 42 4.79 0.66 -25.40
N GLN A 43 4.45 1.02 -24.16
CA GLN A 43 5.00 2.19 -23.47
C GLN A 43 6.53 2.11 -23.35
N LEU A 44 7.06 0.99 -22.83
CA LEU A 44 8.51 0.80 -22.67
C LEU A 44 9.25 0.83 -24.01
N GLN A 45 8.73 0.18 -25.06
CA GLN A 45 9.33 0.22 -26.40
C GLN A 45 9.30 1.62 -27.01
N GLN A 46 8.23 2.38 -26.78
CA GLN A 46 8.15 3.77 -27.22
C GLN A 46 9.19 4.64 -26.49
N MET A 47 9.36 4.47 -25.19
CA MET A 47 10.36 5.18 -24.39
C MET A 47 11.79 4.90 -24.90
N ASP A 48 12.16 3.63 -25.06
CA ASP A 48 13.47 3.23 -25.60
C ASP A 48 13.70 3.81 -27.00
N THR A 49 12.67 3.77 -27.86
CA THR A 49 12.76 4.31 -29.21
C THR A 49 13.00 5.81 -29.23
N MET A 50 12.28 6.56 -28.41
CA MET A 50 12.46 8.00 -28.30
C MET A 50 13.82 8.37 -27.68
N ALA A 51 14.30 7.60 -26.71
CA ALA A 51 15.63 7.79 -26.12
C ALA A 51 16.73 7.66 -27.18
N ARG A 52 16.71 6.58 -27.95
CA ARG A 52 17.71 6.34 -29.01
C ARG A 52 17.67 7.41 -30.10
N ILE A 53 16.49 7.82 -30.54
CA ILE A 53 16.34 8.91 -31.52
C ILE A 53 17.00 10.19 -31.00
N ARG A 54 16.74 10.58 -29.75
CA ARG A 54 17.36 11.78 -29.15
C ARG A 54 18.89 11.68 -29.03
N HIS A 55 19.43 10.49 -28.89
CA HIS A 55 20.88 10.31 -28.84
C HIS A 55 21.53 10.25 -30.22
N THR A 56 20.79 9.84 -31.26
CA THR A 56 21.27 9.89 -32.64
C THR A 56 21.28 11.29 -33.23
N PHE A 57 20.35 12.16 -32.81
CA PHE A 57 20.26 13.54 -33.27
C PHE A 57 20.68 14.45 -32.11
N GLU A 58 21.86 15.08 -32.19
CA GLU A 58 22.37 16.00 -31.16
C GLU A 58 21.25 16.93 -30.66
N PRO A 59 20.93 16.95 -29.35
CA PRO A 59 19.93 17.86 -28.84
C PRO A 59 20.42 19.30 -29.05
N THR A 60 19.69 20.09 -29.84
CA THR A 60 19.95 21.53 -29.97
C THR A 60 19.78 22.28 -28.65
N GLU A 61 19.15 21.64 -27.65
CA GLU A 61 19.00 22.16 -26.29
C GLU A 61 19.45 21.14 -25.25
N LYS A 62 20.33 21.56 -24.35
CA LYS A 62 20.63 20.79 -23.13
C LYS A 62 19.34 20.67 -22.29
N PRO A 63 19.09 19.52 -21.65
CA PRO A 63 17.97 19.39 -20.74
C PRO A 63 18.00 20.51 -19.70
N PRO A 64 16.83 21.02 -19.26
CA PRO A 64 16.79 22.06 -18.24
C PRO A 64 17.50 21.59 -16.97
N LEU A 65 18.43 22.41 -16.48
CA LEU A 65 19.15 22.13 -15.24
C LEU A 65 18.16 22.22 -14.06
N VAL A 66 17.91 21.08 -13.41
CA VAL A 66 17.15 21.06 -12.16
C VAL A 66 18.12 21.32 -11.01
N ILE A 67 18.10 22.54 -10.48
CA ILE A 67 18.90 22.90 -9.31
C ILE A 67 18.28 22.23 -8.09
N LEU A 68 19.01 21.27 -7.51
CA LEU A 68 18.59 20.50 -6.35
C LEU A 68 19.26 21.03 -5.07
N HIS A 69 18.58 20.82 -3.96
CA HIS A 69 19.13 21.15 -2.65
C HIS A 69 20.46 20.40 -2.42
N PRO A 70 21.57 21.06 -2.04
CA PRO A 70 22.89 20.43 -1.94
C PRO A 70 22.95 19.20 -1.02
N ALA A 71 22.10 19.15 0.02
CA ALA A 71 21.99 17.99 0.91
C ALA A 71 21.67 16.68 0.18
N TYR A 72 21.00 16.73 -0.97
CA TYR A 72 20.61 15.54 -1.73
C TYR A 72 21.81 14.77 -2.29
N ASN A 73 22.97 15.41 -2.39
CA ASN A 73 24.21 14.76 -2.83
C ASN A 73 24.93 14.01 -1.70
N CYS A 74 24.47 14.14 -0.44
CA CYS A 74 25.07 13.43 0.67
C CYS A 74 24.86 11.90 0.59
N GLN A 75 25.90 11.17 1.02
CA GLN A 75 25.97 9.71 1.00
C GLN A 75 26.25 9.10 2.39
N ASN A 76 26.20 9.92 3.46
CA ASN A 76 26.24 9.49 4.85
C ASN A 76 25.67 10.57 5.80
N ILE A 77 25.43 10.19 7.05
CA ILE A 77 24.96 11.07 8.12
C ILE A 77 25.90 12.25 8.40
N THR A 78 27.22 12.04 8.31
CA THR A 78 28.22 13.10 8.56
C THR A 78 28.08 14.25 7.56
N CYS A 79 27.92 13.94 6.27
CA CYS A 79 27.66 14.92 5.22
C CYS A 79 26.34 15.66 5.45
N LEU A 80 25.31 14.93 5.90
CA LEU A 80 24.00 15.52 6.17
C LEU A 80 24.00 16.46 7.37
N CYS A 81 24.85 16.20 8.36
CA CYS A 81 24.80 16.86 9.68
C CYS A 81 24.67 18.39 9.65
N PRO A 82 25.44 19.13 8.82
CA PRO A 82 25.32 20.59 8.75
C PRO A 82 23.94 21.06 8.27
N TYR A 83 23.29 20.32 7.37
CA TYR A 83 21.95 20.65 6.85
C TYR A 83 20.86 20.45 7.92
N PHE A 84 21.10 19.54 8.87
CA PHE A 84 20.26 19.35 10.07
C PHE A 84 20.61 20.33 11.21
N ARG A 85 21.50 21.30 10.95
CA ARG A 85 22.05 22.22 11.96
C ARG A 85 22.66 21.48 13.15
N GLY A 86 23.18 20.28 12.90
CA GLY A 86 23.85 19.44 13.89
C GLY A 86 25.34 19.73 13.98
N THR A 87 25.97 19.15 15.01
CA THR A 87 27.42 19.18 15.21
C THR A 87 27.98 17.78 15.05
N VAL A 88 29.03 17.67 14.24
CA VAL A 88 29.76 16.43 14.04
C VAL A 88 30.77 16.26 15.18
N ILE A 89 30.72 15.13 15.86
CA ILE A 89 31.64 14.76 16.95
C ILE A 89 32.33 13.41 16.63
N GLU A 90 33.15 12.92 17.58
CA GLU A 90 33.78 11.60 17.50
C GLU A 90 34.50 11.34 16.17
N HIS A 91 35.45 12.22 15.84
CA HIS A 91 36.27 12.14 14.63
C HIS A 91 35.48 12.05 13.32
N GLY A 92 34.26 12.58 13.27
CA GLY A 92 33.46 12.59 12.04
C GLY A 92 32.40 11.51 11.95
N SER A 93 32.19 10.70 12.99
CA SER A 93 31.34 9.51 12.91
C SER A 93 29.91 9.71 13.46
N VAL A 94 29.70 10.73 14.29
CA VAL A 94 28.41 10.97 14.95
C VAL A 94 27.93 12.40 14.70
N CYS A 95 26.65 12.55 14.37
CA CYS A 95 25.97 13.84 14.25
C CYS A 95 25.01 14.03 15.42
N ILE A 96 25.17 15.11 16.18
CA ILE A 96 24.29 15.49 17.28
C ILE A 96 23.48 16.72 16.89
N LEU A 97 22.16 16.63 16.97
CA LEU A 97 21.22 17.71 16.69
C LEU A 97 21.19 18.72 17.85
N LYS A 98 20.64 19.91 17.61
CA LYS A 98 20.54 20.98 18.63
C LYS A 98 19.83 20.58 19.92
N ASN A 99 18.93 19.60 19.85
CA ASN A 99 18.19 19.07 20.99
C ASN A 99 18.96 17.95 21.74
N GLY A 100 20.24 17.73 21.40
CA GLY A 100 21.09 16.69 22.01
C GLY A 100 20.88 15.28 21.48
N ARG A 101 19.90 15.07 20.59
CA ARG A 101 19.64 13.75 20.00
C ARG A 101 20.62 13.45 18.87
N ARG A 102 21.00 12.19 18.75
CA ARG A 102 21.79 11.70 17.62
C ARG A 102 20.92 11.63 16.37
N LEU A 103 21.44 12.12 15.26
CA LEU A 103 20.85 11.88 13.94
C LEU A 103 21.18 10.45 13.52
N GLU A 104 20.16 9.60 13.50
CA GLU A 104 20.29 8.20 13.09
C GLU A 104 20.05 8.02 11.59
N ARG A 105 20.35 6.83 11.07
CA ARG A 105 19.92 6.42 9.73
C ARG A 105 18.39 6.34 9.66
N ALA A 106 17.83 6.60 8.49
CA ALA A 106 16.39 6.46 8.29
C ALA A 106 16.00 4.99 8.45
N VAL A 107 14.82 4.71 9.01
CA VAL A 107 14.30 3.35 9.17
C VAL A 107 13.04 3.21 8.32
N ARG A 108 13.19 2.66 7.11
CA ARG A 108 12.06 2.42 6.20
C ARG A 108 11.25 1.23 6.68
N LYS A 109 9.98 1.44 7.00
CA LYS A 109 9.05 0.38 7.40
C LYS A 109 7.75 0.48 6.60
N GLU A 110 6.93 -0.57 6.68
CA GLU A 110 5.65 -0.61 6.00
C GLU A 110 4.76 0.54 6.49
N ILE A 111 4.05 1.23 5.60
CA ILE A 111 3.27 2.44 5.95
C ILE A 111 2.20 2.17 7.02
N ARG A 112 1.62 0.98 7.07
CA ARG A 112 0.68 0.55 8.11
C ARG A 112 1.37 0.18 9.42
N HIS A 113 2.71 0.12 9.50
CA HIS A 113 3.45 0.06 10.77
C HIS A 113 3.76 1.43 11.37
N PHE A 114 3.39 2.52 10.72
CA PHE A 114 3.48 3.84 11.32
C PHE A 114 2.46 3.96 12.45
N SER A 115 2.85 4.57 13.56
CA SER A 115 1.85 5.04 14.52
C SER A 115 1.01 6.13 13.87
N GLU A 116 -0.16 6.44 14.43
CA GLU A 116 -0.99 7.54 13.96
C GLU A 116 -0.21 8.87 13.94
N GLU A 117 0.48 9.19 15.04
CA GLU A 117 1.31 10.39 15.13
C GLU A 117 2.43 10.43 14.06
N GLU A 118 3.12 9.31 13.84
CA GLU A 118 4.18 9.21 12.84
C GLU A 118 3.64 9.35 11.41
N ARG A 119 2.50 8.71 11.11
CA ARG A 119 1.80 8.84 9.82
C ARG A 119 1.37 10.27 9.57
N GLU A 120 0.81 10.95 10.57
CA GLU A 120 0.45 12.36 10.42
C GLU A 120 1.67 13.27 10.22
N ARG A 121 2.77 13.05 10.95
CA ARG A 121 4.03 13.80 10.73
C ARG A 121 4.54 13.59 9.31
N TYR A 122 4.47 12.37 8.79
CA TYR A 122 4.81 12.05 7.40
C TYR A 122 3.93 12.79 6.40
N HIS A 123 2.59 12.71 6.53
CA HIS A 123 1.68 13.45 5.66
C HIS A 123 1.90 14.97 5.73
N ARG A 124 2.14 15.53 6.93
CA ARG A 124 2.47 16.95 7.11
C ARG A 124 3.78 17.33 6.41
N ALA A 125 4.80 16.48 6.47
CA ALA A 125 6.07 16.72 5.78
C ALA A 125 5.88 16.72 4.26
N MET A 126 5.20 15.71 3.71
CA MET A 126 4.88 15.64 2.29
C MET A 126 4.06 16.85 1.81
N ASN A 127 3.05 17.25 2.57
CA ASN A 127 2.26 18.45 2.28
C ASN A 127 3.08 19.75 2.32
N SER A 128 4.08 19.83 3.21
CA SER A 128 5.00 20.97 3.25
C SER A 128 5.96 21.00 2.05
N LEU A 129 6.37 19.83 1.52
CA LEU A 129 7.12 19.75 0.28
C LEU A 129 6.26 20.17 -0.92
N GLN A 130 4.98 19.77 -0.97
CA GLN A 130 4.04 20.18 -2.02
C GLN A 130 3.82 21.70 -2.02
N ARG A 131 3.59 22.30 -0.84
CA ARG A 131 3.40 23.76 -0.71
C ARG A 131 4.64 24.58 -1.06
N SER A 132 5.84 24.05 -0.80
CA SER A 132 7.09 24.77 -1.08
C SER A 132 7.52 24.68 -2.56
N GLY A 133 6.83 23.87 -3.37
CA GLY A 133 7.23 23.56 -4.74
C GLY A 133 8.29 22.47 -4.84
N GLU A 134 8.84 21.99 -3.71
CA GLU A 134 9.95 21.04 -3.69
C GLU A 134 9.51 19.64 -4.11
N TYR A 135 8.29 19.23 -3.76
CA TYR A 135 7.73 17.95 -4.22
C TYR A 135 7.63 17.92 -5.75
N GLN A 136 7.14 19.00 -6.37
CA GLN A 136 7.03 19.10 -7.83
C GLN A 136 8.40 19.17 -8.50
N ARG A 137 9.42 19.79 -7.86
CA ARG A 137 10.81 19.72 -8.36
C ARG A 137 11.33 18.29 -8.35
N LEU A 138 11.12 17.56 -7.25
CA LEU A 138 11.51 16.15 -7.14
C LEU A 138 10.76 15.26 -8.13
N SER A 139 9.45 15.49 -8.32
CA SER A 139 8.61 14.74 -9.27
C SER A 139 9.06 14.95 -10.71
N ARG A 140 9.43 16.19 -11.08
CA ARG A 140 9.99 16.49 -12.42
C ARG A 140 11.27 15.73 -12.74
N LEU A 141 12.06 15.32 -11.73
CA LEU A 141 13.28 14.54 -11.98
C LEU A 141 12.96 13.23 -12.68
N HIS A 142 11.92 12.52 -12.21
CA HIS A 142 11.47 11.27 -12.82
C HIS A 142 10.93 11.48 -14.23
N SER A 143 10.04 12.47 -14.42
CA SER A 143 9.49 12.81 -15.73
C SER A 143 10.58 13.16 -16.75
N LEU A 144 11.55 14.00 -16.36
CA LEU A 144 12.67 14.37 -17.24
C LEU A 144 13.56 13.19 -17.56
N ALA A 145 13.91 12.38 -16.56
CA ALA A 145 14.83 11.26 -16.75
C ALA A 145 14.18 10.08 -17.50
N SER A 146 12.88 9.85 -17.30
CA SER A 146 12.06 8.94 -18.11
C SER A 146 12.05 9.36 -19.57
N ARG A 147 11.84 10.65 -19.84
CA ARG A 147 11.92 11.18 -21.22
C ARG A 147 13.31 11.07 -21.81
N GLN A 148 14.39 11.23 -21.04
CA GLN A 148 15.75 11.00 -21.54
C GLN A 148 16.08 9.52 -21.75
N GLY A 149 15.29 8.60 -21.21
CA GLY A 149 15.48 7.15 -21.38
C GLY A 149 16.48 6.52 -20.41
N GLY A 150 16.86 7.20 -19.34
CA GLY A 150 17.83 6.69 -18.37
C GLY A 150 17.24 5.91 -17.20
N VAL A 151 15.91 5.84 -17.08
CA VAL A 151 15.21 5.39 -15.86
C VAL A 151 14.45 4.09 -16.04
N HIS A 152 13.92 3.84 -17.22
CA HIS A 152 13.12 2.66 -17.56
C HIS A 152 13.69 2.01 -18.80
N THR A 153 13.34 0.74 -19.08
CA THR A 153 13.72 -0.05 -20.27
C THR A 153 15.04 -0.82 -20.18
N GLY A 154 15.79 -0.65 -19.10
CA GLY A 154 17.12 -1.27 -18.99
C GLY A 154 17.76 -1.25 -17.60
N PRO A 155 19.03 -1.71 -17.52
CA PRO A 155 19.71 -1.99 -16.26
C PRO A 155 19.78 -0.86 -15.23
N ALA A 156 19.71 0.40 -15.64
CA ALA A 156 19.78 1.52 -14.71
C ALA A 156 18.52 1.72 -13.85
N PHE A 157 17.42 1.02 -14.17
CA PHE A 157 16.13 1.15 -13.48
C PHE A 157 16.23 1.07 -11.95
N LEU A 158 16.76 -0.03 -11.41
CA LEU A 158 16.88 -0.21 -9.95
C LEU A 158 17.84 0.79 -9.29
N PRO A 159 19.09 0.97 -9.75
CA PRO A 159 20.02 1.92 -9.13
C PRO A 159 19.56 3.38 -9.21
N TRP A 160 18.90 3.78 -10.31
CA TRP A 160 18.37 5.14 -10.46
C TRP A 160 17.26 5.41 -9.43
N HIS A 161 16.28 4.51 -9.32
CA HIS A 161 15.18 4.67 -8.36
C HIS A 161 15.67 4.65 -6.92
N ARG A 162 16.69 3.85 -6.59
CA ARG A 162 17.31 3.86 -5.26
C ARG A 162 17.89 5.23 -4.88
N GLU A 163 18.68 5.82 -5.79
CA GLU A 163 19.23 7.17 -5.56
C GLU A 163 18.11 8.20 -5.47
N TYR A 164 17.08 8.09 -6.31
CA TYR A 164 15.93 8.97 -6.29
C TYR A 164 15.18 8.94 -4.95
N LEU A 165 14.89 7.74 -4.43
CA LEU A 165 14.26 7.55 -3.11
C LEU A 165 15.11 8.14 -1.99
N LYS A 166 16.44 7.99 -2.04
CA LYS A 166 17.35 8.58 -1.05
C LYS A 166 17.20 10.12 -1.02
N ARG A 167 17.09 10.77 -2.18
CA ARG A 167 16.93 12.23 -2.25
C ARG A 167 15.59 12.70 -1.68
N VAL A 168 14.51 11.99 -1.99
CA VAL A 168 13.16 12.26 -1.46
C VAL A 168 13.13 12.05 0.06
N GLU A 169 13.78 11.00 0.56
CA GLU A 169 13.91 10.74 1.99
C GLU A 169 14.70 11.85 2.70
N ILE A 170 15.78 12.36 2.11
CA ILE A 170 16.48 13.54 2.65
C ILE A 170 15.55 14.75 2.69
N ALA A 171 14.76 15.01 1.65
CA ALA A 171 13.83 16.14 1.61
C ALA A 171 12.78 16.07 2.75
N VAL A 172 12.17 14.91 2.96
CA VAL A 172 11.24 14.66 4.07
C VAL A 172 11.95 14.88 5.41
N ARG A 173 13.17 14.37 5.55
CA ARG A 173 13.91 14.44 6.81
C ARG A 173 14.40 15.83 7.17
N LEU A 174 14.72 16.67 6.19
CA LEU A 174 15.06 18.07 6.43
C LEU A 174 13.92 18.84 7.13
N LEU A 175 12.67 18.36 7.00
CA LEU A 175 11.51 18.87 7.74
C LEU A 175 11.33 18.20 9.10
N ASP A 176 11.51 16.87 9.17
CA ASP A 176 11.46 16.10 10.42
C ASP A 176 12.55 15.00 10.42
N PRO A 177 13.63 15.17 11.22
CA PRO A 177 14.80 14.27 11.18
C PRO A 177 14.52 12.82 11.56
N ASP A 178 13.40 12.57 12.24
CA ASP A 178 13.00 11.25 12.73
C ASP A 178 12.15 10.46 11.73
N LEU A 179 11.69 11.10 10.66
CA LEU A 179 10.94 10.43 9.63
C LEU A 179 11.85 9.60 8.72
N ALA A 180 11.24 8.65 8.02
CA ALA A 180 11.84 7.88 6.95
C ALA A 180 10.80 7.72 5.85
N LEU A 181 11.25 7.37 4.64
CA LEU A 181 10.32 7.04 3.58
C LEU A 181 9.72 5.65 3.86
N PRO A 182 8.39 5.51 4.00
CA PRO A 182 7.78 4.21 4.19
C PRO A 182 7.81 3.41 2.90
N TYR A 183 7.62 2.10 2.99
CA TYR A 183 7.30 1.26 1.83
C TYR A 183 5.85 0.80 1.86
N TRP A 184 5.29 0.52 0.69
CA TRP A 184 3.96 -0.07 0.52
C TRP A 184 4.10 -1.50 0.02
N ASP A 185 3.86 -2.46 0.92
CA ASP A 185 3.78 -3.87 0.55
C ASP A 185 2.39 -4.17 -0.02
N SER A 186 2.25 -4.03 -1.34
CA SER A 186 0.97 -4.22 -2.03
C SER A 186 0.48 -5.67 -2.07
N VAL A 187 1.32 -6.63 -1.66
CA VAL A 187 0.88 -8.03 -1.48
C VAL A 187 -0.12 -8.15 -0.34
N LEU A 188 -0.01 -7.32 0.70
CA LEU A 188 -0.93 -7.31 1.84
C LEU A 188 -2.36 -6.96 1.40
N ASP A 189 -2.48 -6.08 0.41
CA ASP A 189 -3.74 -5.65 -0.21
C ASP A 189 -4.25 -6.70 -1.20
N GLN A 190 -3.34 -7.28 -2.00
CA GLN A 190 -3.67 -8.35 -2.96
C GLN A 190 -4.28 -9.59 -2.31
N ASN A 191 -4.02 -9.81 -1.01
CA ASN A 191 -4.54 -10.92 -0.23
C ASN A 191 -5.97 -10.70 0.29
N MET A 192 -6.54 -9.50 0.12
CA MET A 192 -7.91 -9.18 0.51
C MET A 192 -8.94 -9.78 -0.47
N PRO A 193 -10.23 -9.91 -0.06
CA PRO A 193 -11.32 -10.24 -0.98
C PRO A 193 -11.45 -9.24 -2.15
N ASP A 194 -11.21 -7.96 -1.84
CA ASP A 194 -11.12 -6.89 -2.81
C ASP A 194 -10.07 -5.86 -2.35
N ALA A 195 -8.97 -5.75 -3.08
CA ALA A 195 -7.88 -4.84 -2.74
C ALA A 195 -8.28 -3.35 -2.80
N ARG A 196 -9.37 -3.01 -3.50
CA ARG A 196 -9.92 -1.65 -3.56
C ARG A 196 -10.50 -1.19 -2.22
N ASP A 197 -10.84 -2.14 -1.36
CA ASP A 197 -11.39 -1.88 -0.03
C ASP A 197 -10.32 -1.73 1.06
N SER A 198 -9.04 -1.80 0.69
CA SER A 198 -7.94 -1.60 1.64
C SER A 198 -8.05 -0.27 2.37
N ILE A 199 -7.68 -0.29 3.65
CA ILE A 199 -7.53 0.90 4.49
C ILE A 199 -6.57 1.95 3.90
N LEU A 200 -5.68 1.57 2.98
CA LEU A 200 -4.84 2.53 2.24
C LEU A 200 -5.65 3.55 1.44
N TRP A 201 -6.83 3.17 0.96
CA TRP A 201 -7.74 4.02 0.20
C TRP A 201 -8.79 4.67 1.12
N SER A 202 -8.39 5.04 2.33
CA SER A 202 -9.23 5.76 3.29
C SER A 202 -8.73 7.19 3.50
N PRO A 203 -9.54 8.09 4.08
CA PRO A 203 -9.12 9.45 4.41
C PRO A 203 -7.91 9.52 5.36
N ALA A 204 -7.65 8.46 6.14
CA ALA A 204 -6.49 8.40 7.01
C ALA A 204 -5.18 8.15 6.23
N PHE A 205 -5.23 7.54 5.05
CA PHE A 205 -4.04 7.19 4.28
C PHE A 205 -3.96 8.01 2.99
N TYR A 206 -4.25 7.44 1.82
CA TYR A 206 -4.05 8.13 0.55
C TYR A 206 -5.32 8.80 0.02
N GLY A 207 -6.45 8.63 0.70
CA GLY A 207 -7.74 9.17 0.29
C GLY A 207 -8.51 8.24 -0.66
N GLU A 208 -9.81 8.48 -0.72
CA GLU A 208 -10.74 7.85 -1.65
C GLU A 208 -10.81 8.61 -2.98
N THR A 209 -11.37 7.98 -4.00
CA THR A 209 -11.69 8.61 -5.28
C THR A 209 -13.19 8.87 -5.47
N ASP A 210 -13.52 9.87 -6.28
CA ASP A 210 -14.87 10.10 -6.81
C ASP A 210 -15.13 9.25 -8.08
N ASN A 211 -16.33 9.39 -8.66
CA ASN A 211 -16.71 8.65 -9.87
C ASN A 211 -15.90 9.02 -11.12
N HIS A 212 -15.09 10.08 -11.07
CA HIS A 212 -14.17 10.49 -12.14
C HIS A 212 -12.72 10.09 -11.84
N GLY A 213 -12.48 9.32 -10.76
CA GLY A 213 -11.16 8.89 -10.34
C GLY A 213 -10.38 9.96 -9.55
N ARG A 214 -10.95 11.13 -9.27
CA ARG A 214 -10.21 12.19 -8.57
C ARG A 214 -10.18 11.92 -7.07
N VAL A 215 -9.02 12.11 -6.44
CA VAL A 215 -8.90 12.01 -4.99
C VAL A 215 -9.80 13.05 -4.34
N LYS A 216 -10.77 12.62 -3.51
CA LYS A 216 -11.83 13.48 -2.97
C LYS A 216 -11.68 13.81 -1.48
N ASN A 217 -10.80 13.13 -0.76
CA ASN A 217 -10.55 13.34 0.66
C ASN A 217 -9.14 12.84 1.06
N GLY A 218 -8.81 12.98 2.34
CA GLY A 218 -7.51 12.56 2.89
C GLY A 218 -6.40 13.60 2.73
N PRO A 219 -5.15 13.26 3.09
CA PRO A 219 -4.07 14.23 3.24
C PRO A 219 -3.59 14.87 1.94
N TYR A 220 -3.99 14.33 0.78
CA TYR A 220 -3.48 14.72 -0.54
C TYR A 220 -4.57 15.22 -1.50
N VAL A 221 -5.77 15.54 -0.99
CA VAL A 221 -6.95 15.93 -1.79
C VAL A 221 -6.74 17.18 -2.66
N ASP A 222 -5.92 18.13 -2.19
CA ASP A 222 -5.66 19.43 -2.84
C ASP A 222 -4.29 19.47 -3.53
N TRP A 223 -3.78 18.34 -4.02
CA TRP A 223 -2.48 18.28 -4.68
C TRP A 223 -2.58 18.59 -6.17
N ASP A 224 -1.94 19.70 -6.57
CA ASP A 224 -1.72 20.03 -7.97
C ASP A 224 -0.74 19.05 -8.63
N THR A 225 -1.04 18.66 -9.88
CA THR A 225 -0.18 17.81 -10.70
C THR A 225 0.81 18.62 -11.55
N LEU A 226 1.84 17.98 -12.09
CA LEU A 226 2.83 18.63 -12.97
C LEU A 226 2.22 19.22 -14.24
N GLU A 227 1.09 18.67 -14.69
CA GLU A 227 0.32 19.08 -15.87
C GLU A 227 -0.63 20.25 -15.57
N GLY A 228 -0.75 20.65 -14.30
CA GLY A 228 -1.60 21.75 -13.85
C GLY A 228 -3.04 21.34 -13.51
N ASN A 229 -3.32 20.05 -13.31
CA ASN A 229 -4.59 19.62 -12.76
C ASN A 229 -4.62 19.91 -11.26
N SER A 230 -5.79 20.28 -10.73
CA SER A 230 -5.93 20.67 -9.31
C SER A 230 -6.02 19.50 -8.33
N GLN A 231 -6.03 18.26 -8.84
CA GLN A 231 -6.16 17.04 -8.03
C GLN A 231 -5.48 15.86 -8.74
N ILE A 232 -4.94 14.94 -7.92
CA ILE A 232 -4.46 13.63 -8.37
C ILE A 232 -5.65 12.76 -8.80
N SER A 233 -5.45 11.96 -9.84
CA SER A 233 -6.40 10.97 -10.35
C SER A 233 -5.90 9.54 -10.13
N ARG A 234 -6.83 8.60 -9.84
CA ARG A 234 -6.60 7.16 -9.72
C ARG A 234 -7.77 6.38 -10.30
N ASP A 235 -7.48 5.22 -10.88
CA ASP A 235 -8.44 4.24 -11.39
C ASP A 235 -8.22 2.89 -10.69
N VAL A 236 -8.39 2.91 -9.37
CA VAL A 236 -7.97 1.86 -8.44
C VAL A 236 -8.68 0.54 -8.74
N GLY A 237 -7.90 -0.50 -9.04
CA GLY A 237 -8.39 -1.83 -9.38
C GLY A 237 -9.02 -1.95 -10.75
N GLY A 238 -8.80 -0.97 -11.64
CA GLY A 238 -9.28 -1.01 -13.02
C GLY A 238 -8.51 -1.98 -13.92
N ARG A 239 -7.24 -2.31 -13.58
CA ARG A 239 -6.31 -3.09 -14.43
C ARG A 239 -5.35 -3.94 -13.58
N GLU A 240 -4.87 -5.05 -14.15
CA GLU A 240 -3.82 -5.94 -13.57
C GLU A 240 -4.06 -6.35 -12.11
N THR A 241 -3.01 -6.86 -11.46
CA THR A 241 -3.00 -7.20 -10.03
C THR A 241 -1.96 -6.34 -9.30
N LEU A 242 -2.07 -6.26 -7.98
CA LEU A 242 -0.93 -5.82 -7.17
C LEU A 242 0.17 -6.89 -7.16
N PHE A 243 1.28 -6.65 -6.44
CA PHE A 243 2.27 -7.71 -6.24
C PHE A 243 1.62 -8.93 -5.56
N THR A 244 2.08 -10.12 -5.92
CA THR A 244 1.67 -11.38 -5.29
C THR A 244 2.90 -12.05 -4.67
N GLU A 245 2.69 -12.96 -3.72
CA GLU A 245 3.78 -13.79 -3.19
C GLU A 245 4.48 -14.61 -4.30
N ALA A 246 3.78 -14.95 -5.38
CA ALA A 246 4.37 -15.64 -6.53
C ALA A 246 5.31 -14.71 -7.31
N HIS A 247 4.91 -13.45 -7.56
CA HIS A 247 5.77 -12.46 -8.20
C HIS A 247 7.04 -12.22 -7.38
N LEU A 248 6.93 -12.12 -6.05
CA LEU A 248 8.10 -11.95 -5.19
C LEU A 248 9.04 -13.15 -5.27
N ARG A 249 8.54 -14.39 -5.25
CA ARG A 249 9.37 -15.59 -5.43
C ARG A 249 10.08 -15.59 -6.78
N ILE A 250 9.35 -15.28 -7.86
CA ILE A 250 9.92 -15.18 -9.21
C ILE A 250 11.10 -14.20 -9.23
N ILE A 251 10.97 -13.02 -8.62
CA ILE A 251 12.05 -12.02 -8.56
C ILE A 251 13.21 -12.53 -7.69
N GLN A 252 12.91 -13.10 -6.53
CA GLN A 252 13.93 -13.62 -5.62
C GLN A 252 14.70 -14.81 -6.22
N ASP A 253 14.08 -15.62 -7.07
CA ASP A 253 14.71 -16.81 -7.67
C ASP A 253 15.52 -16.50 -8.94
N GLN A 254 15.56 -15.23 -9.38
CA GLN A 254 16.35 -14.84 -10.57
C GLN A 254 17.85 -15.01 -10.31
N PRO A 255 18.59 -15.70 -11.19
CA PRO A 255 19.93 -16.19 -10.83
C PRO A 255 21.06 -15.16 -11.01
N SER A 256 20.84 -14.06 -11.74
CA SER A 256 21.91 -13.09 -12.01
C SER A 256 21.39 -11.66 -12.21
N VAL A 257 22.33 -10.71 -12.20
CA VAL A 257 22.05 -9.29 -12.46
C VAL A 257 21.37 -9.06 -13.81
N VAL A 258 21.63 -9.89 -14.82
CA VAL A 258 21.02 -9.75 -16.15
C VAL A 258 19.51 -10.03 -16.12
N GLN A 259 19.02 -10.91 -15.24
CA GLN A 259 17.57 -11.17 -15.14
C GLN A 259 16.83 -10.17 -14.24
N VAL A 260 17.46 -9.72 -13.15
CA VAL A 260 16.82 -8.79 -12.19
C VAL A 260 16.93 -7.34 -12.61
N MET A 261 18.02 -6.95 -13.26
CA MET A 261 18.22 -5.64 -13.89
C MET A 261 18.05 -5.79 -15.42
N ALA A 262 16.93 -6.41 -15.82
CA ALA A 262 16.70 -6.85 -17.18
C ALA A 262 16.68 -5.73 -18.23
N TYR A 263 16.93 -6.14 -19.46
CA TYR A 263 16.60 -5.37 -20.66
C TYR A 263 15.14 -5.63 -21.02
N THR A 264 14.27 -4.62 -20.91
CA THR A 264 12.81 -4.77 -21.09
C THR A 264 12.27 -4.15 -22.36
N ALA A 265 13.15 -3.53 -23.16
CA ALA A 265 12.91 -3.15 -24.55
C ALA A 265 14.06 -3.61 -25.49
N PRO A 266 14.46 -4.90 -25.47
CA PRO A 266 15.53 -5.40 -26.33
C PRO A 266 15.14 -5.36 -27.82
N ARG A 267 16.07 -4.98 -28.68
CA ARG A 267 15.93 -4.94 -30.14
C ARG A 267 16.56 -6.16 -30.80
N VAL A 268 16.33 -6.28 -32.11
CA VAL A 268 17.01 -7.26 -32.96
C VAL A 268 18.53 -7.12 -32.77
N GLY A 269 19.18 -8.21 -32.36
CA GLY A 269 20.62 -8.24 -32.08
C GLY A 269 20.95 -8.50 -30.61
N CYS A 270 20.02 -8.23 -29.68
CA CYS A 270 20.24 -8.50 -28.27
C CYS A 270 20.32 -10.03 -28.03
N PRO A 271 21.42 -10.54 -27.43
CA PRO A 271 21.56 -11.98 -27.16
C PRO A 271 20.76 -12.45 -25.93
N VAL A 272 20.06 -11.53 -25.24
CA VAL A 272 19.29 -11.82 -24.03
C VAL A 272 17.84 -12.03 -24.39
N LEU A 273 17.27 -13.14 -23.90
CA LEU A 273 15.87 -13.45 -24.14
C LEU A 273 14.96 -12.48 -23.37
N PRO A 274 13.88 -11.97 -24.01
CA PRO A 274 12.84 -11.22 -23.32
C PRO A 274 12.26 -12.01 -22.15
N ASN A 275 11.98 -11.31 -21.05
CA ASN A 275 11.40 -11.91 -19.86
C ASN A 275 10.18 -11.11 -19.39
N TRP A 276 8.99 -11.67 -19.59
CA TRP A 276 7.73 -11.06 -19.11
C TRP A 276 7.62 -11.02 -17.58
N ASP A 277 8.40 -11.86 -16.92
CA ASP A 277 8.54 -11.94 -15.47
C ASP A 277 9.73 -11.12 -14.95
N SER A 278 10.26 -10.20 -15.77
CA SER A 278 11.31 -9.30 -15.30
C SER A 278 10.79 -8.41 -14.18
N PHE A 279 11.72 -7.94 -13.33
CA PHE A 279 11.33 -7.13 -12.20
C PHE A 279 10.64 -5.82 -12.63
N GLU A 280 11.13 -5.17 -13.69
CA GLU A 280 10.48 -3.94 -14.20
C GLU A 280 9.08 -4.24 -14.77
N TYR A 281 8.83 -5.38 -15.39
CA TYR A 281 7.46 -5.74 -15.77
C TYR A 281 6.58 -5.93 -14.52
N LEU A 282 7.03 -6.73 -13.55
CA LEU A 282 6.24 -7.03 -12.35
C LEU A 282 5.99 -5.79 -11.46
N HIS A 283 6.96 -4.87 -11.36
CA HIS A 283 6.78 -3.58 -10.68
C HIS A 283 5.75 -2.69 -11.37
N GLY A 284 5.55 -2.87 -12.69
CA GLY A 284 4.55 -2.15 -13.44
C GLY A 284 3.13 -2.53 -13.04
N ASN A 285 2.88 -3.71 -12.45
CA ASN A 285 1.50 -4.12 -12.16
C ASN A 285 0.82 -3.18 -11.14
N PRO A 286 1.44 -2.80 -9.99
CA PRO A 286 0.84 -1.81 -9.10
C PRO A 286 0.63 -0.42 -9.72
N HIS A 287 1.50 0.03 -10.63
CA HIS A 287 1.26 1.27 -11.40
C HIS A 287 -0.04 1.19 -12.21
N GLN A 288 -0.20 0.10 -12.95
CA GLN A 288 -1.39 -0.17 -13.75
C GLN A 288 -2.65 -0.34 -12.88
N TRP A 289 -2.50 -0.99 -11.72
CA TRP A 289 -3.59 -1.25 -10.78
C TRP A 289 -4.09 -0.01 -10.07
N VAL A 290 -3.20 0.91 -9.66
CA VAL A 290 -3.64 2.20 -9.10
C VAL A 290 -4.24 3.08 -10.20
N GLY A 291 -3.68 3.02 -11.41
CA GLY A 291 -4.19 3.76 -12.56
C GLY A 291 -4.11 5.29 -12.39
N GLY A 292 -4.86 6.04 -13.20
CA GLY A 292 -4.83 7.51 -13.18
C GLY A 292 -3.41 8.04 -13.37
N ASP A 293 -2.94 8.94 -12.50
CA ASP A 293 -1.58 9.48 -12.55
C ASP A 293 -0.51 8.38 -12.45
N MET A 294 -0.74 7.33 -11.64
CA MET A 294 0.21 6.21 -11.47
C MET A 294 0.40 5.36 -12.73
N PHE A 295 -0.48 5.47 -13.73
CA PHE A 295 -0.45 4.66 -14.95
C PHE A 295 0.69 5.03 -15.90
N ASP A 296 0.96 6.32 -16.08
CA ASP A 296 1.95 6.82 -17.04
C ASP A 296 3.27 7.13 -16.31
N PRO A 297 4.42 6.60 -16.77
CA PRO A 297 5.73 6.92 -16.19
C PRO A 297 6.00 8.42 -16.08
N ASP A 298 5.50 9.24 -17.01
CA ASP A 298 5.72 10.70 -17.00
C ASP A 298 4.97 11.42 -15.88
N THR A 299 3.84 10.87 -15.43
CA THR A 299 2.93 11.49 -14.44
C THR A 299 2.91 10.76 -13.10
N SER A 300 3.43 9.53 -13.03
CA SER A 300 3.31 8.64 -11.87
C SER A 300 3.75 9.25 -10.53
N THR A 301 4.76 10.11 -10.56
CA THR A 301 5.24 10.82 -9.35
C THR A 301 4.29 11.92 -8.84
N ASN A 302 3.23 12.29 -9.57
CA ASN A 302 2.17 13.16 -9.06
C ASN A 302 1.50 12.52 -7.83
N ASP A 303 1.36 11.19 -7.80
CA ASP A 303 0.80 10.46 -6.67
C ASP A 303 1.89 10.10 -5.64
N PRO A 304 1.79 10.53 -4.37
CA PRO A 304 2.81 10.24 -3.36
C PRO A 304 3.02 8.75 -3.12
N ILE A 305 2.02 7.90 -3.43
CA ILE A 305 2.15 6.44 -3.28
C ILE A 305 3.26 5.84 -4.16
N PHE A 306 3.65 6.53 -5.24
CA PHE A 306 4.81 6.20 -6.08
C PHE A 306 6.04 5.88 -5.24
N PHE A 307 6.37 6.76 -4.29
CA PHE A 307 7.60 6.62 -3.50
C PHE A 307 7.55 5.43 -2.56
N GLN A 308 6.37 5.08 -2.04
CA GLN A 308 6.20 3.91 -1.17
C GLN A 308 6.24 2.62 -1.98
N HIS A 309 5.67 2.61 -3.19
CA HIS A 309 5.79 1.50 -4.13
C HIS A 309 7.26 1.24 -4.49
N HIS A 310 8.00 2.28 -4.89
CA HIS A 310 9.41 2.12 -5.24
C HIS A 310 10.31 1.83 -4.02
N ALA A 311 9.96 2.28 -2.82
CA ALA A 311 10.64 1.84 -1.59
C ALA A 311 10.44 0.33 -1.33
N PHE A 312 9.29 -0.23 -1.73
CA PHE A 312 9.07 -1.68 -1.68
C PHE A 312 9.85 -2.42 -2.78
N VAL A 313 9.93 -1.86 -3.99
CA VAL A 313 10.82 -2.37 -5.05
C VAL A 313 12.28 -2.40 -4.58
N ASP A 314 12.75 -1.36 -3.91
CA ASP A 314 14.10 -1.30 -3.34
C ASP A 314 14.32 -2.36 -2.23
N LEU A 315 13.31 -2.60 -1.39
CA LEU A 315 13.32 -3.68 -0.40
C LEU A 315 13.52 -5.05 -1.07
N ILE A 316 12.72 -5.35 -2.09
CA ILE A 316 12.77 -6.61 -2.82
C ILE A 316 14.14 -6.76 -3.50
N TRP A 317 14.65 -5.72 -4.14
CA TRP A 317 15.98 -5.75 -4.77
C TRP A 317 17.09 -5.95 -3.74
N GLU A 318 17.06 -5.24 -2.61
CA GLU A 318 18.08 -5.41 -1.57
C GLU A 318 18.07 -6.83 -1.00
N HIS A 319 16.89 -7.44 -0.82
CA HIS A 319 16.80 -8.84 -0.41
C HIS A 319 17.44 -9.77 -1.45
N TRP A 320 17.16 -9.54 -2.74
CA TRP A 320 17.79 -10.31 -3.83
C TRP A 320 19.32 -10.19 -3.77
N ARG A 321 19.85 -8.97 -3.63
CA ARG A 321 21.30 -8.69 -3.53
C ARG A 321 21.94 -9.39 -2.33
N LEU A 322 21.26 -9.43 -1.18
CA LEU A 322 21.77 -10.10 0.02
C LEU A 322 21.81 -11.63 -0.13
N ASN A 323 20.87 -12.20 -0.88
CA ASN A 323 20.79 -13.65 -1.11
C ASN A 323 21.70 -14.15 -2.24
N HIS A 324 21.95 -13.32 -3.27
CA HIS A 324 22.63 -13.75 -4.51
C HIS A 324 24.05 -13.22 -4.66
N GLN A 325 24.41 -12.14 -3.96
CA GLN A 325 25.69 -11.47 -4.14
C GLN A 325 26.46 -11.38 -2.83
N ASN A 326 27.75 -11.69 -2.89
CA ASN A 326 28.67 -11.33 -1.81
C ASN A 326 28.81 -9.80 -1.70
N ARG A 327 29.39 -9.31 -0.60
CA ARG A 327 29.50 -7.88 -0.34
C ARG A 327 30.24 -7.08 -1.42
N SER A 328 31.25 -7.67 -2.06
CA SER A 328 32.01 -7.02 -3.13
C SER A 328 31.19 -6.94 -4.41
N SER A 329 30.67 -8.10 -4.86
CA SER A 329 29.80 -8.24 -6.04
C SER A 329 28.63 -7.27 -6.05
N ARG A 330 28.00 -7.04 -4.89
CA ARG A 330 26.89 -6.08 -4.74
C ARG A 330 27.20 -4.68 -5.28
N GLY A 331 28.43 -4.21 -5.15
CA GLY A 331 28.83 -2.87 -5.59
C GLY A 331 29.40 -2.82 -7.01
N THR A 332 29.56 -3.96 -7.68
CA THR A 332 30.33 -4.04 -8.94
C THR A 332 29.61 -4.76 -10.07
N GLU A 333 28.78 -5.76 -9.77
CA GLU A 333 28.06 -6.51 -10.80
C GLU A 333 26.93 -5.68 -11.43
N TYR A 334 26.94 -5.59 -12.76
CA TYR A 334 25.97 -4.88 -13.57
C TYR A 334 25.83 -5.59 -14.91
N PRO A 335 24.64 -5.62 -15.53
CA PRO A 335 24.45 -6.22 -16.85
C PRO A 335 25.42 -5.62 -17.89
N PRO A 336 25.93 -6.40 -18.85
CA PRO A 336 26.83 -5.89 -19.89
C PRO A 336 26.21 -4.76 -20.72
N ASP A 337 27.03 -3.77 -21.09
CA ASP A 337 26.60 -2.71 -21.99
C ASP A 337 26.40 -3.30 -23.40
N ASN A 338 25.21 -3.17 -23.96
CA ASN A 338 24.88 -3.63 -25.31
C ASN A 338 23.77 -2.75 -25.90
N GLU A 339 24.11 -2.03 -26.98
CA GLU A 339 23.17 -1.12 -27.65
C GLU A 339 21.97 -1.85 -28.25
N ASP A 340 22.07 -3.11 -28.63
CA ASP A 340 20.91 -3.87 -29.11
C ASP A 340 19.95 -4.21 -27.96
N CYS A 341 20.44 -4.28 -26.72
CA CYS A 341 19.62 -4.66 -25.56
C CYS A 341 18.99 -3.47 -24.83
N SER A 342 19.69 -2.34 -24.72
CA SER A 342 19.16 -1.11 -24.11
C SER A 342 19.82 0.11 -24.71
N ASN A 343 19.17 1.26 -24.59
CA ASN A 343 19.78 2.52 -25.00
C ASN A 343 21.04 2.84 -24.16
N VAL A 344 21.97 3.55 -24.82
CA VAL A 344 22.84 4.61 -24.29
C VAL A 344 22.94 4.81 -22.77
N GLN A 345 21.81 5.26 -22.24
CA GLN A 345 21.69 5.91 -20.95
C GLN A 345 21.68 4.89 -19.82
N HIS A 346 21.46 3.61 -20.13
CA HIS A 346 21.54 2.51 -19.18
C HIS A 346 22.94 1.92 -19.05
N PHE A 347 23.93 2.40 -19.79
CA PHE A 347 25.27 1.83 -19.70
C PHE A 347 25.88 2.06 -18.33
N ARG A 348 26.74 1.14 -17.91
CA ARG A 348 27.32 1.13 -16.56
C ARG A 348 27.99 2.44 -16.18
N ALA A 349 28.70 3.03 -17.14
CA ALA A 349 29.46 4.27 -17.00
C ALA A 349 28.73 5.50 -17.58
N ALA A 350 27.46 5.36 -17.98
CA ALA A 350 26.64 6.51 -18.33
C ALA A 350 26.29 7.32 -17.07
N GLU A 351 26.13 8.63 -17.25
CA GLU A 351 25.67 9.53 -16.20
C GLU A 351 24.23 9.15 -15.80
N MET A 352 24.00 9.05 -14.49
CA MET A 352 22.68 8.81 -13.89
C MET A 352 21.87 10.10 -13.96
N PHE A 353 21.42 10.49 -15.14
CA PHE A 353 20.73 11.76 -15.38
C PHE A 353 19.49 11.92 -14.50
N PRO A 354 19.24 13.09 -13.87
CA PRO A 354 20.00 14.34 -13.95
C PRO A 354 21.00 14.54 -12.79
N PHE A 355 21.44 13.46 -12.14
CA PHE A 355 22.34 13.52 -11.00
C PHE A 355 23.79 13.72 -11.46
N ALA A 356 24.17 14.98 -11.62
CA ALA A 356 25.50 15.38 -12.05
C ALA A 356 26.61 14.65 -11.25
N HIS A 357 27.61 14.16 -11.98
CA HIS A 357 28.78 13.45 -11.44
C HIS A 357 28.48 12.10 -10.78
N MET A 358 27.34 11.49 -11.11
CA MET A 358 26.98 10.16 -10.65
C MET A 358 26.81 9.25 -11.86
N LEU A 359 27.39 8.06 -11.79
CA LEU A 359 27.24 7.03 -12.81
C LEU A 359 26.14 6.04 -12.41
N ASN A 360 25.54 5.34 -13.36
CA ASN A 360 24.58 4.28 -13.06
C ASN A 360 25.15 3.23 -12.09
N SER A 361 26.43 2.90 -12.25
CA SER A 361 27.15 1.98 -11.36
C SER A 361 27.29 2.49 -9.92
N ASP A 362 27.26 3.80 -9.66
CA ASP A 362 27.31 4.33 -8.29
C ASP A 362 26.05 4.00 -7.49
N GLY A 363 24.91 3.80 -8.18
CA GLY A 363 23.66 3.34 -7.57
C GLY A 363 23.72 1.92 -6.97
N LEU A 364 24.75 1.15 -7.29
CA LEU A 364 25.01 -0.17 -6.71
C LEU A 364 25.65 -0.10 -5.32
N SER A 365 26.03 1.08 -4.83
CA SER A 365 26.81 1.19 -3.60
C SER A 365 26.12 0.52 -2.39
N ASN A 366 26.87 -0.22 -1.56
CA ASN A 366 26.34 -0.69 -0.27
C ASN A 366 26.10 0.49 0.71
N ARG A 367 26.63 1.69 0.42
CA ARG A 367 26.51 2.84 1.32
C ARG A 367 25.07 3.31 1.54
N TYR A 368 24.14 3.04 0.61
CA TYR A 368 22.71 3.32 0.83
C TYR A 368 22.20 2.62 2.09
N THR A 369 22.36 1.29 2.16
CA THR A 369 21.87 0.46 3.27
C THR A 369 22.84 0.35 4.45
N GLU A 370 24.08 0.82 4.31
CA GLU A 370 25.08 0.86 5.39
C GLU A 370 25.16 2.25 6.08
N ALA A 371 24.93 3.35 5.36
CA ALA A 371 25.20 4.71 5.85
C ALA A 371 24.01 5.68 5.82
N MET A 372 22.96 5.40 5.03
CA MET A 372 21.82 6.33 4.87
C MET A 372 20.54 5.83 5.53
N TYR A 373 20.14 4.59 5.23
CA TYR A 373 18.90 4.01 5.73
C TYR A 373 19.03 2.52 6.05
N THR A 374 18.07 2.00 6.81
CA THR A 374 17.76 0.57 6.92
C THR A 374 16.36 0.32 6.37
N ILE A 375 16.10 -0.91 5.96
CA ILE A 375 14.78 -1.36 5.56
C ILE A 375 14.34 -2.46 6.54
N VAL A 376 13.17 -2.27 7.15
CA VAL A 376 12.53 -3.25 8.02
C VAL A 376 11.88 -4.33 7.15
N ALA A 377 12.04 -5.60 7.54
CA ALA A 377 11.44 -6.72 6.83
C ALA A 377 9.91 -6.59 6.73
N ARG A 378 9.33 -7.24 5.70
CA ARG A 378 7.88 -7.28 5.46
C ARG A 378 7.13 -7.77 6.71
N PRO A 379 5.89 -7.29 6.95
CA PRO A 379 5.08 -7.79 8.05
C PRO A 379 4.86 -9.31 7.95
N ASN A 380 5.01 -10.00 9.08
CA ASN A 380 4.70 -11.42 9.20
C ASN A 380 3.82 -11.68 10.42
N CYS A 381 3.22 -12.87 10.46
CA CYS A 381 2.38 -13.25 11.58
C CYS A 381 2.43 -14.75 11.85
N SER A 382 1.90 -15.12 13.00
CA SER A 382 1.70 -16.51 13.41
C SER A 382 0.43 -16.61 14.24
N LEU A 383 0.08 -17.84 14.65
CA LEU A 383 -1.03 -18.05 15.58
C LEU A 383 -0.81 -17.35 16.94
N ILE A 384 0.45 -17.12 17.33
CA ILE A 384 0.81 -16.48 18.61
C ILE A 384 0.93 -14.96 18.45
N ASN A 385 1.24 -14.47 17.24
CA ASN A 385 1.29 -13.05 16.91
C ASN A 385 0.32 -12.74 15.75
N PRO A 386 -1.00 -12.68 16.00
CA PRO A 386 -1.99 -12.52 14.94
C PRO A 386 -2.16 -11.06 14.47
N GLY A 387 -1.56 -10.08 15.16
CA GLY A 387 -1.77 -8.66 14.87
C GLY A 387 -0.84 -8.07 13.81
N CYS A 388 0.06 -8.86 13.21
CA CYS A 388 1.02 -8.37 12.20
C CYS A 388 1.84 -7.14 12.63
N GLY A 389 1.91 -6.81 13.93
CA GLY A 389 2.52 -5.60 14.47
C GLY A 389 1.82 -4.28 14.11
N SER A 390 0.59 -4.30 13.59
CA SER A 390 -0.14 -3.10 13.13
C SER A 390 -1.64 -3.18 13.42
N PRO A 391 -2.30 -2.10 13.87
CA PRO A 391 -3.77 -2.07 13.99
C PRO A 391 -4.49 -2.08 12.64
N TYR A 392 -3.78 -1.82 11.53
CA TYR A 392 -4.30 -1.74 10.18
C TYR A 392 -4.07 -3.03 9.36
N LEU A 393 -3.46 -4.04 9.98
CA LEU A 393 -3.22 -5.36 9.41
C LEU A 393 -3.86 -6.44 10.29
N PHE A 394 -4.09 -7.61 9.72
CA PHE A 394 -4.47 -8.81 10.47
C PHE A 394 -3.81 -10.06 9.90
N CYS A 395 -3.75 -11.12 10.69
CA CYS A 395 -3.19 -12.40 10.26
C CYS A 395 -4.27 -13.30 9.64
N ASP A 396 -4.10 -13.63 8.37
CA ASP A 396 -4.82 -14.71 7.71
C ASP A 396 -4.18 -16.06 8.10
N VAL A 397 -4.78 -16.70 9.10
CA VAL A 397 -4.34 -18.00 9.63
C VAL A 397 -4.89 -19.21 8.84
N HIS A 398 -5.81 -18.97 7.91
CA HIS A 398 -6.36 -20.00 7.02
C HIS A 398 -5.32 -20.38 5.97
N TYR A 399 -4.55 -19.41 5.49
CA TYR A 399 -3.40 -19.64 4.64
C TYR A 399 -2.27 -20.36 5.41
N LYS A 400 -1.52 -21.23 4.72
CA LYS A 400 -0.40 -22.00 5.29
C LYS A 400 0.87 -21.75 4.47
N PRO A 401 1.93 -21.16 5.07
CA PRO A 401 2.00 -20.60 6.43
C PRO A 401 1.10 -19.36 6.61
N PRO A 402 0.73 -18.95 7.83
CA PRO A 402 -0.04 -17.72 8.05
C PRO A 402 0.62 -16.50 7.41
N ARG A 403 -0.20 -15.57 6.91
CA ARG A 403 0.27 -14.37 6.22
C ARG A 403 -0.45 -13.12 6.70
N CYS A 404 0.20 -11.97 6.61
CA CYS A 404 -0.43 -10.69 6.89
C CYS A 404 -1.30 -10.24 5.72
N VAL A 405 -2.40 -9.59 6.05
CA VAL A 405 -3.37 -9.02 5.10
C VAL A 405 -3.78 -7.64 5.59
N SER A 406 -4.04 -6.73 4.65
CA SER A 406 -4.55 -5.40 4.95
C SER A 406 -5.97 -5.47 5.52
N LYS A 407 -6.28 -4.60 6.49
CA LYS A 407 -7.66 -4.42 6.92
C LYS A 407 -8.46 -3.63 5.87
N ALA A 408 -9.75 -3.94 5.78
CA ALA A 408 -10.70 -3.22 4.97
C ALA A 408 -11.20 -1.95 5.68
N ARG A 409 -11.38 -0.88 4.92
CA ARG A 409 -12.10 0.33 5.35
C ARG A 409 -13.59 0.02 5.54
N GLU A 410 -14.30 0.94 6.20
CA GLU A 410 -15.74 0.85 6.39
C GLU A 410 -16.48 0.69 5.04
N GLY A 411 -17.51 -0.15 5.01
CA GLY A 411 -18.26 -0.54 3.81
C GLY A 411 -17.55 -1.58 2.92
N GLY A 412 -16.26 -1.85 3.16
CA GLY A 412 -15.45 -2.78 2.37
C GLY A 412 -15.88 -4.24 2.52
N ARG A 413 -15.51 -5.07 1.54
CA ARG A 413 -15.84 -6.50 1.53
C ARG A 413 -15.01 -7.30 2.54
N CYS A 414 -15.68 -8.21 3.23
CA CYS A 414 -15.08 -9.11 4.21
C CYS A 414 -15.50 -10.58 4.04
N ASP A 415 -16.08 -10.92 2.88
CA ASP A 415 -16.48 -12.30 2.54
C ASP A 415 -15.30 -13.28 2.68
N GLY A 416 -15.53 -14.42 3.33
CA GLY A 416 -14.50 -15.43 3.60
C GLY A 416 -13.59 -15.11 4.80
N PHE A 417 -13.77 -13.95 5.42
CA PHE A 417 -13.03 -13.49 6.60
C PHE A 417 -13.97 -13.11 7.76
N GLU A 418 -15.18 -13.68 7.82
CA GLU A 418 -16.22 -13.30 8.79
C GLU A 418 -15.80 -13.52 10.25
N LYS A 419 -14.85 -14.43 10.48
CA LYS A 419 -14.29 -14.75 11.81
C LYS A 419 -12.90 -14.13 12.04
N ALA A 420 -12.38 -13.40 11.06
CA ALA A 420 -11.08 -12.75 11.15
C ALA A 420 -11.25 -11.25 11.42
N ASP A 421 -10.16 -10.61 11.87
CA ASP A 421 -10.10 -9.18 12.19
C ASP A 421 -9.83 -8.33 10.93
N ILE A 422 -10.61 -8.56 9.87
CA ILE A 422 -10.43 -7.88 8.57
C ILE A 422 -10.94 -6.44 8.57
N CYS A 423 -11.94 -6.12 9.39
CA CYS A 423 -12.60 -4.81 9.37
C CYS A 423 -11.90 -3.83 10.31
N PHE A 424 -11.42 -2.69 9.79
CA PHE A 424 -10.81 -1.65 10.62
C PHE A 424 -11.89 -0.86 11.38
N ASN A 425 -11.80 -0.79 12.71
CA ASN A 425 -12.74 -0.10 13.59
C ASN A 425 -14.23 -0.41 13.31
N SER A 426 -14.52 -1.60 12.80
CA SER A 426 -15.84 -2.06 12.36
C SER A 426 -15.89 -3.58 12.46
N GLN A 427 -17.05 -4.20 12.16
CA GLN A 427 -17.20 -5.65 12.20
C GLN A 427 -17.74 -6.21 10.89
N CYS A 428 -17.27 -7.40 10.52
CA CYS A 428 -17.79 -8.12 9.36
C CYS A 428 -19.22 -8.61 9.61
N ARG A 429 -20.17 -8.04 8.86
CA ARG A 429 -21.60 -8.38 8.88
C ARG A 429 -22.10 -8.46 7.44
N TRP A 430 -22.73 -9.58 7.10
CA TRP A 430 -23.28 -9.83 5.76
C TRP A 430 -22.27 -9.59 4.62
N GLY A 431 -21.02 -10.01 4.83
CA GLY A 431 -19.96 -9.85 3.83
C GLY A 431 -19.37 -8.44 3.73
N ARG A 432 -19.76 -7.50 4.60
CA ARG A 432 -19.21 -6.13 4.64
C ARG A 432 -18.77 -5.67 6.01
N CYS A 433 -17.81 -4.76 6.04
CA CYS A 433 -17.39 -4.06 7.24
C CYS A 433 -18.40 -2.97 7.61
N VAL A 434 -19.13 -3.16 8.70
CA VAL A 434 -20.18 -2.26 9.17
C VAL A 434 -19.76 -1.64 10.49
N SER A 435 -19.98 -0.33 10.65
CA SER A 435 -19.64 0.40 11.88
C SER A 435 -20.35 -0.20 13.10
N PHE A 436 -19.75 -0.05 14.28
CA PHE A 436 -20.38 -0.54 15.51
C PHE A 436 -21.71 0.18 15.79
N ASP A 437 -21.81 1.48 15.49
CA ASP A 437 -23.01 2.27 15.68
C ASP A 437 -24.17 1.76 14.80
N ASP A 438 -23.91 1.46 13.52
CA ASP A 438 -24.92 0.91 12.61
C ASP A 438 -25.38 -0.51 13.03
N ILE A 439 -24.49 -1.30 13.64
CA ILE A 439 -24.85 -2.61 14.19
C ILE A 439 -25.84 -2.44 15.34
N PHE A 440 -25.57 -1.52 16.28
CA PHE A 440 -26.49 -1.26 17.38
C PHE A 440 -27.83 -0.69 16.90
N GLU A 441 -27.83 0.21 15.91
CA GLU A 441 -29.04 0.75 15.34
C GLU A 441 -29.87 -0.31 14.62
N SER A 442 -29.24 -1.17 13.81
CA SER A 442 -29.94 -2.25 13.10
C SER A 442 -30.52 -3.29 14.06
N GLU A 443 -29.80 -3.68 15.12
CA GLU A 443 -30.31 -4.58 16.16
C GLU A 443 -31.45 -3.93 16.97
N HIS A 444 -31.36 -2.63 17.27
CA HIS A 444 -32.44 -1.89 17.92
C HIS A 444 -33.67 -1.70 17.01
N ALA A 445 -33.47 -1.49 15.70
CA ALA A 445 -34.54 -1.36 14.73
C ALA A 445 -35.26 -2.71 14.55
N LEU A 446 -34.52 -3.81 14.44
CA LEU A 446 -35.07 -5.17 14.42
C LEU A 446 -35.82 -5.47 15.72
N SER A 447 -35.24 -5.13 16.88
CA SER A 447 -35.90 -5.30 18.19
C SER A 447 -37.20 -4.47 18.29
N ARG A 448 -37.22 -3.25 17.75
CA ARG A 448 -38.43 -2.42 17.67
C ARG A 448 -39.47 -3.02 16.74
N GLN A 449 -39.10 -3.47 15.54
CA GLN A 449 -40.01 -4.14 14.63
C GLN A 449 -40.56 -5.45 15.21
N PHE A 450 -39.73 -6.26 15.86
CA PHE A 450 -40.20 -7.46 16.57
C PHE A 450 -41.16 -7.11 17.72
N LYS A 451 -40.90 -6.03 18.46
CA LYS A 451 -41.82 -5.54 19.50
C LYS A 451 -43.12 -5.02 18.92
N GLU A 452 -43.10 -4.28 17.83
CA GLU A 452 -44.31 -3.77 17.16
C GLU A 452 -45.16 -4.90 16.59
N VAL A 453 -44.54 -5.89 15.92
CA VAL A 453 -45.22 -7.10 15.44
C VAL A 453 -45.77 -7.92 16.60
N ALA A 454 -45.03 -8.09 17.69
CA ALA A 454 -45.51 -8.78 18.89
C ALA A 454 -46.63 -8.00 19.62
N PHE A 455 -46.63 -6.67 19.56
CA PHE A 455 -47.67 -5.82 20.16
C PHE A 455 -48.96 -5.85 19.34
N ASP A 456 -48.86 -5.92 18.02
CA ASP A 456 -50.01 -6.06 17.11
C ASP A 456 -50.61 -7.47 17.20
N ASP A 457 -49.76 -8.49 17.41
CA ASP A 457 -50.17 -9.88 17.57
C ASP A 457 -50.67 -10.22 18.99
N GLY A 458 -50.26 -9.45 20.01
CA GLY A 458 -50.76 -9.54 21.39
C GLY A 458 -52.25 -9.18 21.54
N LYS A 459 -52.90 -8.72 20.47
CA LYS A 459 -54.37 -8.53 20.39
C LYS A 459 -55.12 -9.76 19.87
N ARG A 460 -54.44 -10.84 19.50
CA ARG A 460 -55.07 -12.11 19.08
C ARG A 460 -55.02 -13.14 20.21
N ASN A 461 -56.19 -13.63 20.60
CA ASN A 461 -56.35 -14.74 21.55
C ASN A 461 -55.85 -16.05 20.93
N TYR A 462 -54.57 -16.37 21.12
CA TYR A 462 -54.03 -17.66 20.71
C TYR A 462 -54.45 -18.76 21.70
N ARG A 463 -55.31 -19.67 21.24
CA ARG A 463 -55.90 -20.73 22.08
C ARG A 463 -55.03 -21.99 22.19
N ASN A 464 -53.95 -22.15 21.41
CA ASN A 464 -53.06 -23.32 21.49
C ASN A 464 -51.61 -23.02 21.05
N GLY A 465 -50.62 -23.66 21.69
CA GLY A 465 -49.18 -23.42 21.48
C GLY A 465 -48.61 -23.75 20.10
N LYS A 466 -49.40 -24.32 19.18
CA LYS A 466 -49.01 -24.51 17.77
C LYS A 466 -49.07 -23.21 16.96
N ASP A 467 -49.94 -22.28 17.33
CA ASP A 467 -50.15 -21.03 16.59
C ASP A 467 -49.02 -20.01 16.81
N ILE A 468 -48.38 -20.05 17.99
CA ILE A 468 -47.23 -19.21 18.31
C ILE A 468 -46.02 -19.60 17.44
N ILE A 469 -45.78 -20.90 17.26
CA ILE A 469 -44.67 -21.42 16.44
C ILE A 469 -44.92 -21.09 14.96
N SER A 470 -46.15 -21.26 14.47
CA SER A 470 -46.53 -20.90 13.09
C SER A 470 -46.32 -19.40 12.81
N THR A 471 -46.63 -18.54 13.78
CA THR A 471 -46.51 -17.09 13.61
C THR A 471 -45.06 -16.63 13.67
N VAL A 472 -44.25 -17.20 14.57
CA VAL A 472 -42.80 -16.94 14.61
C VAL A 472 -42.11 -17.42 13.32
N LEU A 473 -42.52 -18.58 12.78
CA LEU A 473 -42.02 -19.07 11.49
C LEU A 473 -42.47 -18.21 10.30
N SER A 474 -43.71 -17.68 10.32
CA SER A 474 -44.24 -16.80 9.27
C SER A 474 -43.55 -15.43 9.27
N VAL A 475 -43.19 -14.90 10.45
CA VAL A 475 -42.44 -13.64 10.58
C VAL A 475 -40.98 -13.85 10.16
N ALA A 476 -40.36 -14.98 10.53
CA ALA A 476 -39.00 -15.31 10.10
C ALA A 476 -38.89 -15.52 8.58
N THR A 477 -39.90 -16.14 7.95
CA THR A 477 -39.95 -16.32 6.48
C THR A 477 -40.28 -15.03 5.73
N GLY A 478 -41.12 -14.14 6.29
CA GLY A 478 -41.40 -12.82 5.70
C GLY A 478 -40.22 -11.83 5.76
N LEU A 479 -39.31 -12.01 6.72
CA LEU A 479 -38.09 -11.19 6.88
C LEU A 479 -36.84 -11.78 6.21
N GLY A 480 -36.97 -12.89 5.45
CA GLY A 480 -35.85 -13.53 4.76
C GLY A 480 -34.81 -14.21 5.68
N LEU A 481 -35.12 -14.40 6.96
CA LEU A 481 -34.25 -15.02 7.95
C LEU A 481 -34.41 -16.55 7.92
N MET A 482 -33.74 -17.21 6.99
CA MET A 482 -33.60 -18.67 7.02
C MET A 482 -32.27 -19.07 7.68
N ALA A 483 -32.38 -19.89 8.72
CA ALA A 483 -31.32 -20.55 9.50
C ALA A 483 -30.63 -19.73 10.61
N GLY A 484 -31.29 -19.61 11.78
CA GLY A 484 -30.60 -19.20 13.01
C GLY A 484 -31.43 -19.27 14.30
N LEU A 485 -32.75 -19.13 14.21
CA LEU A 485 -33.60 -18.93 15.40
C LEU A 485 -34.18 -20.20 16.04
N LEU A 486 -33.80 -21.40 15.59
CA LEU A 486 -34.29 -22.66 16.19
C LEU A 486 -33.62 -23.03 17.51
N TRP A 487 -32.49 -22.40 17.88
CA TRP A 487 -31.78 -22.70 19.13
C TRP A 487 -32.25 -21.87 20.34
N ALA A 488 -32.87 -20.70 20.12
CA ALA A 488 -33.29 -19.80 21.21
C ALA A 488 -34.68 -20.15 21.80
N ALA A 489 -35.47 -21.01 21.15
CA ALA A 489 -36.86 -21.31 21.57
C ALA A 489 -37.02 -22.51 22.52
N LEU A 490 -35.94 -23.26 22.82
CA LEU A 490 -36.01 -24.50 23.60
C LEU A 490 -36.21 -24.37 25.13
N PRO A 491 -35.96 -23.24 25.82
CA PRO A 491 -36.23 -23.17 27.27
C PRO A 491 -37.68 -22.81 27.64
N LEU A 492 -38.50 -22.29 26.73
CA LEU A 492 -39.82 -21.71 27.07
C LEU A 492 -40.98 -22.72 27.06
N ALA A 493 -40.77 -23.95 26.59
CA ALA A 493 -41.82 -24.96 26.51
C ALA A 493 -42.02 -25.80 27.79
N LYS A 494 -41.21 -25.61 28.85
CA LYS A 494 -41.27 -26.44 30.09
C LYS A 494 -42.01 -25.83 31.28
N ARG A 495 -42.59 -24.63 31.17
CA ARG A 495 -43.21 -23.92 32.32
C ARG A 495 -44.74 -23.88 32.38
N SER A 496 -45.43 -24.63 31.53
CA SER A 496 -46.90 -24.63 31.47
C SER A 496 -47.48 -26.01 31.78
N PHE A 497 -47.26 -26.55 32.98
CA PHE A 497 -48.10 -27.61 33.56
C PHE A 497 -47.91 -27.68 35.08
N SER A 498 -48.80 -27.05 35.86
CA SER A 498 -49.40 -27.60 37.10
C SER A 498 -50.28 -26.53 37.77
N THR A 499 -51.32 -26.99 38.46
CA THR A 499 -52.62 -26.35 38.71
C THR A 499 -52.82 -25.76 40.12
N LYS A 500 -53.65 -24.69 40.16
CA LYS A 500 -54.66 -24.28 41.18
C LYS A 500 -54.45 -24.57 42.69
N SER A 501 -54.54 -23.53 43.53
CA SER A 501 -55.57 -23.34 44.59
C SER A 501 -55.36 -22.06 45.43
N ASN A 502 -56.46 -21.46 45.88
CA ASN A 502 -56.56 -20.28 46.75
C ASN A 502 -56.44 -20.65 48.24
N ALA A 503 -55.77 -19.85 49.08
CA ALA A 503 -56.16 -19.56 50.48
C ALA A 503 -55.35 -18.41 51.14
N LEU A 504 -56.00 -17.76 52.10
CA LEU A 504 -55.74 -16.53 52.88
C LEU A 504 -54.48 -16.47 53.80
N LEU A 505 -53.81 -15.29 53.80
CA LEU A 505 -53.22 -14.45 54.90
C LEU A 505 -52.22 -15.06 55.95
N PRO A 506 -51.49 -14.25 56.79
CA PRO A 506 -50.15 -13.63 56.64
C PRO A 506 -49.16 -14.09 57.79
N PRO A 507 -48.28 -13.25 58.40
CA PRO A 507 -46.90 -12.87 58.05
C PRO A 507 -45.78 -13.40 59.03
N ILE A 508 -44.50 -13.24 58.64
CA ILE A 508 -43.25 -13.07 59.45
C ILE A 508 -42.89 -14.12 60.53
N ASP A 509 -41.73 -14.82 60.41
CA ASP A 509 -40.55 -14.75 61.32
C ASP A 509 -39.54 -15.93 61.23
N SER A 510 -38.30 -15.61 61.65
CA SER A 510 -37.16 -16.48 62.08
C SER A 510 -36.39 -17.26 61.00
N VAL A 511 -35.12 -16.97 60.67
CA VAL A 511 -33.85 -16.93 61.46
C VAL A 511 -33.44 -18.30 62.01
N LYS A 512 -32.39 -18.87 61.40
CA LYS A 512 -31.14 -19.39 62.01
C LYS A 512 -30.25 -19.97 60.88
N GLU A 513 -29.08 -19.37 60.60
CA GLU A 513 -27.77 -19.68 61.22
C GLU A 513 -27.40 -21.17 61.05
N THR A 514 -26.24 -21.54 60.49
CA THR A 514 -24.87 -21.20 60.93
C THR A 514 -23.87 -21.54 59.78
N VAL A 515 -22.98 -20.63 59.39
CA VAL A 515 -21.59 -20.36 59.88
C VAL A 515 -20.50 -21.11 59.11
N GLY A 516 -19.56 -20.32 58.60
CA GLY A 516 -18.33 -20.71 57.92
C GLY A 516 -17.55 -19.49 57.40
N GLU A 517 -17.30 -18.53 58.31
CA GLU A 517 -16.35 -17.38 58.26
C GLU A 517 -14.98 -17.74 57.66
N SER A 518 -14.08 -16.85 57.22
CA SER A 518 -13.88 -15.40 57.03
C SER A 518 -12.49 -15.28 56.32
N SER A 519 -11.89 -14.18 55.88
CA SER A 519 -12.03 -12.74 56.12
C SER A 519 -11.26 -11.98 55.03
N SER A 520 -11.83 -10.86 54.60
CA SER A 520 -11.18 -9.72 53.94
C SER A 520 -10.27 -8.92 54.88
N ILE A 521 -9.27 -8.21 54.35
CA ILE A 521 -8.78 -6.95 54.94
C ILE A 521 -8.76 -5.85 53.87
N THR A 522 -9.57 -4.81 54.12
CA THR A 522 -9.49 -3.45 53.56
C THR A 522 -8.73 -2.52 54.51
N LYS A 523 -8.01 -1.52 53.97
CA LYS A 523 -7.72 -0.14 54.46
C LYS A 523 -6.58 0.42 53.57
N LYS A 524 -6.49 1.69 53.16
CA LYS A 524 -7.00 2.95 53.69
C LYS A 524 -6.86 4.05 52.61
N TRP A 525 -7.82 4.95 52.55
CA TRP A 525 -7.74 6.28 51.94
C TRP A 525 -6.95 7.25 52.83
N GLY A 526 -6.29 8.24 52.21
CA GLY A 526 -5.77 9.44 52.86
C GLY A 526 -6.36 10.69 52.19
N GLN A 527 -7.03 11.52 52.99
CA GLN A 527 -7.53 12.86 52.65
C GLN A 527 -6.42 13.91 52.74
N GLY A 528 -6.55 14.98 51.95
CA GLY A 528 -5.82 16.24 52.12
C GLY A 528 -6.45 17.35 51.28
N ASN A 529 -7.17 18.25 51.95
CA ASN A 529 -7.90 19.41 51.41
C ASN A 529 -6.97 20.45 50.77
N TYR A 530 -7.45 21.19 49.76
CA TYR A 530 -7.46 22.66 49.75
C TYR A 530 -8.47 23.18 48.71
N CYS A 531 -9.31 24.11 49.17
CA CYS A 531 -10.41 24.78 48.45
C CYS A 531 -9.92 25.97 47.61
N GLU A 532 -10.89 26.52 46.83
CA GLU A 532 -10.96 27.88 46.26
C GLU A 532 -10.17 28.13 44.94
N ASN A 533 -10.69 28.78 43.89
CA ASN A 533 -11.87 29.63 43.70
C ASN A 533 -12.37 29.56 42.24
N ILE A 534 -13.68 29.76 42.07
CA ILE A 534 -14.36 30.10 40.82
C ILE A 534 -14.01 31.55 40.45
N LYS A 535 -13.77 31.84 39.16
CA LYS A 535 -14.20 33.12 38.54
C LYS A 535 -14.31 33.02 37.01
N TYR A 536 -15.50 33.33 36.54
CA TYR A 536 -15.84 33.69 35.16
C TYR A 536 -15.05 34.94 34.72
N GLY A 537 -14.69 35.00 33.44
CA GLY A 537 -14.13 36.19 32.81
C GLY A 537 -13.97 36.03 31.30
N SER A 538 -14.99 36.47 30.56
CA SER A 538 -14.90 36.75 29.13
C SER A 538 -13.88 37.85 28.86
N THR A 539 -13.05 37.71 27.83
CA THR A 539 -12.81 38.76 26.82
C THR A 539 -11.94 38.24 25.68
N THR A 540 -12.38 38.59 24.47
CA THR A 540 -11.64 38.74 23.23
C THR A 540 -10.19 39.22 23.38
N GLU A 541 -9.25 38.63 22.63
CA GLU A 541 -8.37 39.43 21.76
C GLU A 541 -7.63 38.59 20.71
N LYS A 542 -7.63 39.11 19.50
CA LYS A 542 -6.79 38.71 18.36
C LYS A 542 -5.35 39.09 18.67
N SER A 543 -4.40 38.21 18.39
CA SER A 543 -3.01 38.64 18.15
C SER A 543 -2.41 37.85 17.00
N TYR A 544 -2.16 38.60 15.93
CA TYR A 544 -1.19 38.30 14.88
C TYR A 544 0.15 37.86 15.50
N PHE A 545 0.74 36.79 14.98
CA PHE A 545 2.19 36.70 14.89
C PHE A 545 2.58 36.09 13.55
N SER A 546 3.29 36.90 12.78
CA SER A 546 4.11 36.49 11.65
C SER A 546 5.16 35.48 12.10
N LEU A 547 5.34 34.43 11.32
CA LEU A 547 6.63 33.93 10.84
C LEU A 547 6.40 33.01 9.63
#